data_AF-A0A7X1CK76-F1
#
_entry.id   AF-A0A7X1CK76-F1
#
_cell.length_a   1.000
_cell.length_b   1.000
_cell.length_c   1.000
_cell.angle_alpha   90.00
_cell.angle_beta   90.00
_cell.angle_gamma   90.00
#
_symmetry.space_group_name_H-M   'P 1'
#
loop_
_entity.id
_entity.type
_entity.pdbx_description
1 polymer ?
#
loop_
_entity_poly.entity_id
_entity_poly.type
_entity_poly.pdbx_seq_one_letter_code
_entity_poly.pdbx_strand_id
1 'polypeptide(L)'
;NVYPAAGLLSGSNLERVKNALSLESKRSLVDNSQLEKYHFSSDATITFDIDDFSQLQGQVLRLKDGGNTLQEIIITQPTMVLKNIPVGIYSIDIPYGLDKIYKIDKYYIPITDETNVINLKMSELKSTEIGTQKMTFKGLGDIIFATATVNPESGTFSLDVTRGSPHSYFDSSYAIVEIFDAAGRMKFRRDMNGLTTQ
;
A
#
# COMPACT_ATOMS: atom_id res chain seq x y z
N ASN A 1 -18.77 10.45 0.46
CA ASN A 1 -18.13 9.64 1.52
C ASN A 1 -18.81 9.96 2.85
N VAL A 2 -18.90 9.01 3.78
CA VAL A 2 -19.50 9.24 5.12
C VAL A 2 -18.47 8.96 6.22
N TYR A 3 -18.55 9.66 7.34
CA TYR A 3 -17.65 9.49 8.50
C TYR A 3 -18.36 9.82 9.82
N PRO A 4 -17.96 9.25 10.97
CA PRO A 4 -18.57 9.60 12.26
C PRO A 4 -18.43 11.10 12.58
N ALA A 5 -19.52 11.75 12.98
CA ALA A 5 -19.52 13.19 13.28
C ALA A 5 -18.48 13.59 14.34
N ALA A 6 -18.35 12.82 15.42
CA ALA A 6 -17.34 13.06 16.46
C ALA A 6 -15.89 12.79 16.02
N GLY A 7 -15.69 12.21 14.83
CA GLY A 7 -14.38 12.07 14.23
C GLY A 7 -13.97 13.25 13.34
N LEU A 8 -14.89 14.18 13.07
CA LEU A 8 -14.65 15.40 12.28
C LEU A 8 -14.84 16.69 13.09
N LEU A 9 -15.71 16.66 14.09
CA LEU A 9 -16.13 17.82 14.84
C LEU A 9 -15.91 17.63 16.34
N SER A 10 -15.55 18.70 17.03
CA SER A 10 -15.39 18.72 18.48
C SER A 10 -16.17 19.87 19.15
N GLY A 11 -16.23 19.83 20.49
CA GLY A 11 -16.82 20.87 21.32
C GLY A 11 -18.19 21.38 20.86
N SER A 12 -18.32 22.71 20.73
CA SER A 12 -19.56 23.37 20.33
C SER A 12 -19.99 23.07 18.90
N ASN A 13 -19.06 22.80 17.99
CA ASN A 13 -19.38 22.49 16.60
C ASN A 13 -20.08 21.13 16.50
N LEU A 14 -19.57 20.13 17.21
CA LEU A 14 -20.20 18.81 17.28
C LEU A 14 -21.61 18.90 17.84
N GLU A 15 -21.81 19.62 18.95
CA GLU A 15 -23.13 19.78 19.56
C GLU A 15 -24.10 20.54 18.64
N ARG A 16 -23.62 21.59 17.94
CA ARG A 16 -24.39 22.33 16.95
C ARG A 16 -24.87 21.41 15.82
N VAL A 17 -23.97 20.60 15.25
CA VAL A 17 -24.31 19.70 14.14
C VAL A 17 -25.21 18.56 14.60
N LYS A 18 -24.94 17.97 15.76
CA LYS A 18 -25.76 16.89 16.35
C LYS A 18 -27.21 17.33 16.53
N ASN A 19 -27.43 18.52 17.08
CA ASN A 19 -28.77 19.06 17.29
C ASN A 19 -29.45 19.47 15.97
N ALA A 20 -28.72 20.11 15.06
CA ALA A 20 -29.29 20.58 13.80
C ALA A 20 -29.59 19.48 12.77
N LEU A 21 -28.93 18.32 12.87
CA LEU A 21 -29.18 17.14 12.02
C LEU A 21 -29.98 16.04 12.75
N SER A 22 -30.40 16.26 13.99
CA SER A 22 -31.09 15.27 14.82
C SER A 22 -30.34 13.93 14.90
N LEU A 23 -29.00 13.99 15.06
CA LEU A 23 -28.17 12.79 15.12
C LEU A 23 -28.45 12.01 16.42
N GLU A 24 -28.72 10.71 16.29
CA GLU A 24 -29.00 9.81 17.42
C GLU A 24 -27.84 9.74 18.42
N SER A 25 -26.59 9.87 17.94
CA SER A 25 -25.42 9.90 18.80
C SER A 25 -24.25 10.60 18.13
N LYS A 26 -23.19 10.83 18.90
CA LYS A 26 -21.91 11.35 18.38
C LYS A 26 -21.21 10.42 17.37
N ARG A 27 -21.64 9.15 17.28
CA ARG A 27 -21.13 8.16 16.31
C ARG A 27 -21.95 8.11 15.02
N SER A 28 -23.06 8.84 14.95
CA SER A 28 -23.84 8.94 13.72
C SER A 28 -22.96 9.45 12.58
N LEU A 29 -23.16 8.86 11.41
CA LEU A 29 -22.39 9.19 10.23
C LEU A 29 -22.93 10.46 9.58
N VAL A 30 -22.01 11.29 9.09
CA VAL A 30 -22.30 12.47 8.30
C VAL A 30 -21.50 12.43 7.00
N ASP A 31 -22.04 13.01 5.94
CA ASP A 31 -21.31 13.28 4.70
C ASP A 31 -20.90 14.76 4.59
N ASN A 32 -20.05 15.06 3.61
CA ASN A 32 -19.53 16.41 3.40
C ASN A 32 -20.65 17.41 3.05
N SER A 33 -21.69 17.00 2.32
CA SER A 33 -22.80 17.89 1.93
C SER A 33 -23.65 18.32 3.12
N GLN A 34 -23.81 17.44 4.11
CA GLN A 34 -24.49 17.77 5.36
C GLN A 34 -23.70 18.79 6.20
N LEU A 35 -22.37 18.80 6.07
CA LEU A 35 -21.46 19.70 6.79
C LEU A 35 -21.22 21.04 6.08
N GLU A 36 -21.38 21.08 4.75
CA GLU A 36 -21.07 22.25 3.90
C GLU A 36 -21.75 23.55 4.39
N LYS A 37 -23.02 23.45 4.80
CA LYS A 37 -23.83 24.59 5.28
C LYS A 37 -23.31 25.28 6.55
N TYR A 38 -22.36 24.67 7.26
CA TYR A 38 -21.76 25.25 8.46
C TYR A 38 -20.47 26.01 8.17
N HIS A 39 -19.91 25.88 6.96
CA HIS A 39 -18.68 26.54 6.53
C HIS A 39 -17.49 26.33 7.46
N PHE A 40 -17.43 25.17 8.14
CA PHE A 40 -16.26 24.78 8.90
C PHE A 40 -15.12 24.47 7.94
N SER A 41 -13.96 25.05 8.18
CA SER A 41 -12.74 24.78 7.42
C SER A 41 -11.52 24.80 8.33
N SER A 42 -10.50 24.05 7.96
CA SER A 42 -9.23 23.97 8.67
C SER A 42 -8.09 23.80 7.68
N ASP A 43 -6.89 24.15 8.14
CA ASP A 43 -5.65 23.87 7.42
C ASP A 43 -5.18 22.45 7.76
N ALA A 44 -4.50 21.81 6.81
CA ALA A 44 -3.94 20.48 6.99
C ALA A 44 -2.46 20.45 6.61
N THR A 45 -1.63 19.93 7.52
CA THR A 45 -0.22 19.66 7.24
C THR A 45 -0.09 18.23 6.73
N ILE A 46 0.36 18.06 5.49
CA ILE A 46 0.63 16.76 4.88
C ILE A 46 2.14 16.56 4.82
N THR A 47 2.61 15.43 5.33
CA THR A 47 4.00 14.97 5.22
C THR A 47 4.05 13.68 4.41
N PHE A 48 4.91 13.64 3.40
CA PHE A 48 5.21 12.44 2.61
C PHE A 48 6.39 11.71 3.23
N ASP A 49 6.11 10.62 3.93
CA ASP A 49 7.12 9.71 4.49
C ASP A 49 7.51 8.70 3.39
N ILE A 50 8.50 9.11 2.59
CA ILE A 50 9.05 8.40 1.43
C ILE A 50 10.59 8.43 1.53
N ASP A 51 11.26 7.36 1.13
CA ASP A 51 12.73 7.25 1.16
C ASP A 51 13.41 8.13 0.10
N ASP A 52 12.76 8.36 -1.03
CA ASP A 52 13.23 9.19 -2.14
C ASP A 52 12.15 10.19 -2.60
N PHE A 53 12.15 11.40 -2.03
CA PHE A 53 11.17 12.44 -2.36
C PHE A 53 11.24 12.96 -3.81
N SER A 54 12.36 12.78 -4.49
CA SER A 54 12.51 13.19 -5.91
C SER A 54 11.47 12.54 -6.81
N GLN A 55 10.93 11.39 -6.38
CA GLN A 55 9.87 10.63 -7.03
C GLN A 55 8.53 11.36 -7.05
N LEU A 56 8.31 12.34 -6.17
CA LEU A 56 7.05 13.08 -6.06
C LEU A 56 7.17 14.54 -6.49
N GLN A 57 8.38 15.10 -6.49
CA GLN A 57 8.60 16.51 -6.72
C GLN A 57 8.10 16.96 -8.10
N GLY A 58 7.26 17.99 -8.12
CA GLY A 58 6.63 18.54 -9.33
C GLY A 58 5.38 17.79 -9.79
N GLN A 59 5.04 16.65 -9.18
CA GLN A 59 3.81 15.92 -9.46
C GLN A 59 2.60 16.52 -8.72
N VAL A 60 1.38 16.09 -9.05
CA VAL A 60 0.13 16.65 -8.52
C VAL A 60 -0.53 15.68 -7.54
N LEU A 61 -0.77 16.16 -6.31
CA LEU A 61 -1.72 15.57 -5.36
C LEU A 61 -3.10 16.19 -5.62
N ARG A 62 -4.14 15.35 -5.76
CA ARG A 62 -5.52 15.80 -5.83
C ARG A 62 -6.28 15.38 -4.58
N LEU A 63 -6.90 16.35 -3.94
CA LEU A 63 -7.88 16.12 -2.88
C LEU A 63 -9.26 16.04 -3.51
N LYS A 64 -10.01 14.97 -3.25
CA LYS A 64 -11.27 14.70 -3.93
C LYS A 64 -12.42 14.49 -2.95
N ASP A 65 -13.59 15.02 -3.30
CA ASP A 65 -14.86 14.67 -2.69
C ASP A 65 -15.65 13.79 -3.65
N GLY A 66 -15.64 12.49 -3.39
CA GLY A 66 -16.19 11.50 -4.31
C GLY A 66 -15.51 11.58 -5.68
N GLY A 67 -16.30 11.85 -6.72
CA GLY A 67 -15.79 12.00 -8.09
C GLY A 67 -15.13 13.36 -8.37
N ASN A 68 -15.42 14.38 -7.57
CA ASN A 68 -15.03 15.76 -7.85
C ASN A 68 -13.67 16.08 -7.23
N THR A 69 -12.83 16.79 -7.97
CA THR A 69 -11.57 17.33 -7.44
C THR A 69 -11.86 18.62 -6.67
N LEU A 70 -11.56 18.63 -5.37
CA LEU A 70 -11.70 19.78 -4.49
C LEU A 70 -10.49 20.71 -4.61
N GLN A 71 -9.28 20.16 -4.61
CA GLN A 71 -8.02 20.91 -4.78
C GLN A 71 -7.01 20.08 -5.56
N GLU A 72 -6.22 20.75 -6.41
CA GLU A 72 -5.00 20.21 -7.01
C GLU A 72 -3.79 20.93 -6.41
N ILE A 73 -2.82 20.16 -5.94
CA ILE A 73 -1.64 20.67 -5.24
C ILE A 73 -0.40 20.11 -5.91
N ILE A 74 0.47 21.01 -6.39
CA ILE A 74 1.79 20.61 -6.88
C ILE A 74 2.67 20.28 -5.68
N ILE A 75 3.18 19.06 -5.64
CA ILE A 75 4.06 18.56 -4.59
C ILE A 75 5.44 19.18 -4.79
N THR A 76 5.82 20.10 -3.92
CA THR A 76 7.10 20.83 -4.04
C THR A 76 8.05 20.56 -2.88
N GLN A 77 7.53 20.11 -1.74
CA GLN A 77 8.28 19.88 -0.50
C GLN A 77 7.78 18.63 0.22
N PRO A 78 8.63 17.96 1.02
CA PRO A 78 8.23 16.78 1.79
C PRO A 78 7.09 17.02 2.78
N THR A 79 6.95 18.26 3.25
CA THR A 79 5.83 18.69 4.09
C THR A 79 5.20 19.93 3.49
N MET A 80 3.87 19.94 3.37
CA MET A 80 3.10 21.05 2.80
C MET A 80 1.89 21.36 3.66
N VAL A 81 1.47 22.62 3.66
CA VAL A 81 0.23 23.07 4.30
C VAL A 81 -0.81 23.32 3.23
N LEU A 82 -1.91 22.57 3.31
CA LEU A 82 -3.10 22.77 2.49
C LEU A 82 -4.05 23.65 3.28
N LYS A 83 -4.50 24.75 2.68
CA LYS A 83 -5.27 25.77 3.38
C LYS A 83 -6.76 25.69 3.11
N ASN A 84 -7.53 26.11 4.11
CA ASN A 84 -8.98 26.32 4.02
C ASN A 84 -9.74 25.11 3.44
N ILE A 85 -9.39 23.90 3.89
CA ILE A 85 -10.12 22.70 3.47
C ILE A 85 -11.38 22.59 4.32
N PRO A 86 -12.59 22.41 3.73
CA PRO A 86 -13.80 22.21 4.51
C PRO A 86 -13.68 20.97 5.39
N VAL A 87 -14.22 21.03 6.60
CA VAL A 87 -14.25 19.87 7.51
C VAL A 87 -15.07 18.75 6.88
N GLY A 88 -14.50 17.55 6.79
CA GLY A 88 -15.07 16.47 5.98
C GLY A 88 -14.11 15.29 5.81
N ILE A 89 -14.54 14.31 5.03
CA ILE A 89 -13.74 13.13 4.67
C ILE A 89 -13.48 13.14 3.16
N TYR A 90 -12.21 13.07 2.78
CA TYR A 90 -11.77 13.20 1.39
C TYR A 90 -10.94 12.01 0.95
N SER A 91 -11.01 11.67 -0.33
CA SER A 91 -10.05 10.76 -0.94
C SER A 91 -8.86 11.55 -1.49
N ILE A 92 -7.70 10.91 -1.51
CA ILE A 92 -6.50 11.44 -2.16
C ILE A 92 -6.17 10.64 -3.41
N ASP A 93 -5.84 11.36 -4.48
CA ASP A 93 -5.20 10.82 -5.68
C ASP A 93 -3.79 11.42 -5.73
N ILE A 94 -2.79 10.57 -5.52
CA ILE A 94 -1.39 10.93 -5.40
C ILE A 94 -0.59 10.05 -6.36
N PRO A 95 0.44 10.60 -7.03
CA PRO A 95 1.32 9.81 -7.88
C PRO A 95 2.01 8.67 -7.13
N TYR A 96 2.25 7.57 -7.84
CA TYR A 96 2.94 6.40 -7.31
C TYR A 96 4.47 6.48 -7.45
N GLY A 97 5.03 7.61 -7.89
CA GLY A 97 6.45 7.78 -8.20
C GLY A 97 6.73 7.95 -9.70
N LEU A 98 7.99 8.15 -10.09
CA LEU A 98 8.39 8.39 -11.49
C LEU A 98 8.98 7.13 -12.12
N ASP A 99 10.13 6.67 -11.63
CA ASP A 99 10.81 5.45 -12.08
C ASP A 99 10.73 4.32 -11.04
N LYS A 100 10.44 4.64 -9.79
CA LYS A 100 10.06 3.69 -8.73
C LYS A 100 8.56 3.76 -8.46
N ILE A 101 7.96 2.64 -8.09
CA ILE A 101 6.55 2.55 -7.72
C ILE A 101 6.44 2.45 -6.20
N TYR A 102 5.59 3.27 -5.60
CA TYR A 102 5.34 3.31 -4.17
C TYR A 102 3.92 2.91 -3.84
N LYS A 103 3.76 2.11 -2.79
CA LYS A 103 2.47 1.85 -2.16
C LYS A 103 2.22 2.87 -1.05
N ILE A 104 1.03 3.46 -1.04
CA ILE A 104 0.58 4.39 0.01
C ILE A 104 -0.23 3.63 1.06
N ASP A 105 -0.07 4.01 2.33
CA ASP A 105 -0.76 3.39 3.47
C ASP A 105 -2.24 3.82 3.63
N LYS A 106 -2.60 5.01 3.12
CA LYS A 106 -3.94 5.61 3.26
C LYS A 106 -4.39 6.27 1.95
N TYR A 107 -5.68 6.15 1.65
CA TYR A 107 -6.33 6.81 0.50
C TYR A 107 -7.44 7.78 0.89
N TYR A 108 -7.76 7.86 2.19
CA TYR A 108 -8.78 8.75 2.72
C TYR A 108 -8.22 9.52 3.91
N ILE A 109 -8.52 10.82 3.96
CA ILE A 109 -8.07 11.72 5.03
C ILE A 109 -9.27 12.48 5.62
N PRO A 110 -9.56 12.31 6.92
CA PRO A 110 -10.49 13.19 7.62
C PRO A 110 -9.82 14.53 7.86
N ILE A 111 -10.50 15.61 7.52
CA ILE A 111 -10.16 16.97 7.92
C ILE A 111 -11.13 17.37 9.01
N THR A 112 -10.61 17.67 10.20
CA THR A 112 -11.37 18.01 11.40
C THR A 112 -11.39 19.51 11.64
N ASP A 113 -12.25 19.96 12.56
CA ASP A 113 -12.27 21.34 13.07
C ASP A 113 -11.16 21.64 14.10
N GLU A 114 -10.21 20.71 14.26
CA GLU A 114 -9.03 20.86 15.11
C GLU A 114 -7.75 20.86 14.25
N THR A 115 -6.66 20.36 14.82
CA THR A 115 -5.35 20.25 14.16
C THR A 115 -5.31 19.03 13.24
N ASN A 116 -4.96 19.24 11.98
CA ASN A 116 -4.84 18.17 10.99
C ASN A 116 -3.37 17.94 10.60
N VAL A 117 -2.77 16.89 11.14
CA VAL A 117 -1.43 16.42 10.76
C VAL A 117 -1.53 15.04 10.14
N ILE A 118 -1.19 14.95 8.86
CA ILE A 118 -1.38 13.75 8.04
C ILE A 118 0.00 13.30 7.57
N ASN A 119 0.42 12.13 8.04
CA ASN A 119 1.60 11.44 7.53
C ASN A 119 1.14 10.37 6.54
N LEU A 120 1.54 10.53 5.28
CA LEU A 120 1.32 9.58 4.19
C LEU A 120 2.57 8.72 4.06
N LYS A 121 2.48 7.46 4.48
CA LYS A 121 3.61 6.54 4.38
C LYS A 121 3.63 5.90 3.00
N MET A 122 4.77 6.02 2.34
CA MET A 122 5.00 5.52 0.99
C MET A 122 6.16 4.53 1.02
N SER A 123 5.89 3.28 0.65
CA SER A 123 6.89 2.22 0.63
C SER A 123 7.13 1.75 -0.79
N GLU A 124 8.40 1.78 -1.21
CA GLU A 124 8.81 1.32 -2.55
C GLU A 124 8.40 -0.15 -2.73
N LEU A 125 7.73 -0.44 -3.83
CA LEU A 125 7.48 -1.79 -4.30
C LEU A 125 8.74 -2.28 -5.01
N LYS A 126 9.30 -3.39 -4.52
CA LYS A 126 10.53 -3.97 -5.09
C LYS A 126 10.27 -4.79 -6.34
N SER A 127 9.00 -5.06 -6.67
CA SER A 127 8.62 -5.77 -7.88
C SER A 127 7.29 -5.27 -8.45
N THR A 128 7.24 -5.21 -9.78
CA THR A 128 6.00 -5.00 -10.54
C THR A 128 5.17 -6.28 -10.67
N GLU A 129 5.78 -7.45 -10.43
CA GLU A 129 5.08 -8.73 -10.44
C GLU A 129 4.30 -8.92 -9.14
N ILE A 130 3.01 -9.16 -9.30
CA ILE A 130 1.99 -9.18 -8.26
C ILE A 130 2.24 -10.39 -7.34
N GLY A 131 3.06 -10.19 -6.31
CA GLY A 131 3.14 -11.03 -5.13
C GLY A 131 4.05 -12.26 -5.23
N THR A 132 3.85 -13.15 -4.26
CA THR A 132 4.64 -14.37 -4.09
C THR A 132 4.47 -15.30 -5.29
N GLN A 133 5.57 -15.64 -5.95
CA GLN A 133 5.60 -16.61 -7.04
C GLN A 133 5.85 -18.01 -6.48
N LYS A 134 5.12 -18.98 -7.02
CA LYS A 134 5.26 -20.39 -6.65
C LYS A 134 5.59 -21.21 -7.88
N MET A 135 6.74 -21.87 -7.85
CA MET A 135 7.19 -22.82 -8.87
C MET A 135 7.04 -24.25 -8.33
N THR A 136 6.46 -25.13 -9.13
CA THR A 136 6.27 -26.55 -8.76
C THR A 136 7.14 -27.42 -9.66
N PHE A 137 7.99 -28.24 -9.06
CA PHE A 137 8.86 -29.17 -9.78
C PHE A 137 8.26 -30.57 -9.71
N LYS A 138 7.97 -31.11 -10.90
CA LYS A 138 7.36 -32.43 -11.08
C LYS A 138 8.36 -33.42 -11.64
N GLY A 139 8.30 -34.63 -11.13
CA GLY A 139 9.13 -35.76 -11.51
C GLY A 139 8.33 -36.83 -12.25
N LEU A 140 8.76 -38.09 -12.14
CA LEU A 140 8.12 -39.22 -12.80
C LEU A 140 6.63 -39.31 -12.40
N GLY A 141 5.75 -39.42 -13.40
CA GLY A 141 4.29 -39.50 -13.19
C GLY A 141 3.69 -38.20 -12.65
N ASP A 142 4.29 -37.04 -12.97
CA ASP A 142 3.86 -35.71 -12.51
C ASP A 142 3.87 -35.52 -10.99
N ILE A 143 4.59 -36.39 -10.27
CA ILE A 143 4.70 -36.32 -8.82
C ILE A 143 5.52 -35.08 -8.46
N ILE A 144 4.97 -34.24 -7.59
CA ILE A 144 5.67 -33.06 -7.08
C ILE A 144 6.78 -33.52 -6.12
N PHE A 145 8.04 -33.19 -6.45
CA PHE A 145 9.20 -33.52 -5.61
C PHE A 145 9.81 -32.29 -4.94
N ALA A 146 9.55 -31.10 -5.47
CA ALA A 146 9.95 -29.84 -4.83
C ALA A 146 8.99 -28.70 -5.19
N THR A 147 8.96 -27.68 -4.33
CA THR A 147 8.26 -26.41 -4.55
C THR A 147 9.20 -25.28 -4.19
N ALA A 148 9.38 -24.30 -5.08
CA ALA A 148 10.08 -23.06 -4.76
C ALA A 148 9.09 -21.91 -4.62
N THR A 149 9.34 -21.03 -3.65
CA THR A 149 8.54 -19.84 -3.39
C THR A 149 9.45 -18.62 -3.38
N VAL A 150 9.12 -17.60 -4.17
CA VAL A 150 9.84 -16.32 -4.22
C VAL A 150 8.88 -15.22 -3.80
N ASN A 151 9.24 -14.47 -2.77
CA ASN A 151 8.56 -13.22 -2.45
C ASN A 151 9.51 -12.06 -2.76
N PRO A 152 9.29 -11.34 -3.87
CA PRO A 152 10.19 -10.27 -4.28
C PRO A 152 10.10 -9.04 -3.37
N GLU A 153 8.97 -8.81 -2.70
CA GLU A 153 8.79 -7.69 -1.77
C GLU A 153 9.60 -7.88 -0.49
N SER A 154 9.62 -9.10 0.06
CA SER A 154 10.47 -9.42 1.22
C SER A 154 11.89 -9.85 0.84
N GLY A 155 12.18 -10.03 -0.45
CA GLY A 155 13.47 -10.54 -0.94
C GLY A 155 13.76 -11.98 -0.46
N THR A 156 12.73 -12.78 -0.19
CA THR A 156 12.90 -14.13 0.36
C THR A 156 12.68 -15.20 -0.69
N PHE A 157 13.50 -16.25 -0.63
CA PHE A 157 13.36 -17.48 -1.39
C PHE A 157 13.25 -18.67 -0.43
N SER A 158 12.32 -19.59 -0.68
CA SER A 158 12.29 -20.92 -0.05
C SER A 158 12.24 -22.02 -1.09
N LEU A 159 12.87 -23.15 -0.78
CA LEU A 159 12.80 -24.37 -1.57
C LEU A 159 12.45 -25.54 -0.64
N ASP A 160 11.24 -26.05 -0.81
CA ASP A 160 10.72 -27.20 -0.06
C ASP A 160 10.84 -28.44 -0.93
N VAL A 161 11.73 -29.36 -0.54
CA VAL A 161 11.91 -30.66 -1.20
C VAL A 161 11.02 -31.68 -0.50
N THR A 162 9.96 -32.11 -1.16
CA THR A 162 8.89 -32.91 -0.56
C THR A 162 9.09 -34.42 -0.74
N ARG A 163 9.97 -34.86 -1.65
CA ARG A 163 10.28 -36.28 -1.87
C ARG A 163 11.76 -36.53 -2.13
N GLY A 164 12.21 -37.71 -1.69
CA GLY A 164 13.55 -38.23 -1.88
C GLY A 164 13.88 -38.65 -3.32
N SER A 165 12.96 -39.27 -4.07
CA SER A 165 13.25 -39.71 -5.45
C SER A 165 12.33 -38.98 -6.44
N PRO A 166 12.84 -37.97 -7.18
CA PRO A 166 12.09 -37.25 -8.20
C PRO A 166 11.79 -38.13 -9.41
N HIS A 167 12.77 -38.90 -9.87
CA HIS A 167 12.66 -39.67 -11.10
C HIS A 167 13.62 -40.85 -11.11
N SER A 168 13.12 -42.04 -10.82
CA SER A 168 13.93 -43.25 -10.58
C SER A 168 14.78 -43.72 -11.77
N TYR A 169 14.47 -43.30 -13.00
CA TYR A 169 15.28 -43.61 -14.19
C TYR A 169 16.49 -42.70 -14.40
N PHE A 170 16.67 -41.67 -13.56
CA PHE A 170 17.84 -40.80 -13.58
C PHE A 170 18.68 -41.06 -12.33
N ASP A 171 19.86 -41.65 -12.51
CA ASP A 171 20.87 -41.84 -11.46
C ASP A 171 21.78 -40.62 -11.25
N SER A 172 21.49 -39.53 -11.98
CA SER A 172 22.23 -38.27 -11.98
C SER A 172 21.33 -37.10 -11.59
N SER A 173 21.88 -35.87 -11.66
CA SER A 173 21.14 -34.64 -11.43
C SER A 173 19.89 -34.59 -12.30
N TYR A 174 18.73 -34.50 -11.66
CA TYR A 174 17.43 -34.37 -12.32
C TYR A 174 17.01 -32.90 -12.44
N ALA A 175 17.27 -32.11 -11.41
CA ALA A 175 17.00 -30.67 -11.40
C ALA A 175 18.01 -29.91 -10.55
N ILE A 176 18.39 -28.72 -10.99
CA ILE A 176 19.25 -27.82 -10.24
C ILE A 176 18.52 -26.49 -10.11
N VAL A 177 18.46 -25.95 -8.89
CA VAL A 177 17.95 -24.60 -8.62
C VAL A 177 19.13 -23.71 -8.22
N GLU A 178 19.35 -22.65 -8.98
CA GLU A 178 20.41 -21.67 -8.75
C GLU A 178 19.82 -20.27 -8.58
N ILE A 179 20.37 -19.50 -7.65
CA ILE A 179 19.99 -18.10 -7.41
C ILE A 179 21.24 -17.25 -7.55
N PHE A 180 21.13 -16.15 -8.28
CA PHE A 180 22.19 -15.18 -8.49
C PHE A 180 21.77 -13.82 -7.93
N ASP A 181 22.74 -13.01 -7.49
CA ASP A 181 22.49 -11.61 -7.21
C ASP A 181 22.53 -10.74 -8.48
N ALA A 182 22.20 -9.45 -8.34
CA ALA A 182 22.19 -8.51 -9.46
C ALA A 182 23.55 -8.31 -10.15
N ALA A 183 24.67 -8.70 -9.50
CA ALA A 183 26.01 -8.68 -10.08
C ALA A 183 26.37 -10.02 -10.77
N GLY A 184 25.42 -10.96 -10.87
CA GLY A 184 25.62 -12.28 -11.47
C GLY A 184 26.36 -13.27 -10.57
N ARG A 185 26.50 -12.99 -9.26
CA ARG A 185 27.19 -13.89 -8.33
C ARG A 185 26.21 -14.91 -7.76
N MET A 186 26.56 -16.18 -7.80
CA MET A 186 25.72 -17.27 -7.26
C MET A 186 25.59 -17.14 -5.73
N LYS A 187 24.35 -17.16 -5.23
CA LYS A 187 23.96 -17.05 -3.82
C LYS A 187 23.42 -18.35 -3.25
N PHE A 188 22.85 -19.20 -4.10
CA PHE A 188 22.29 -20.49 -3.72
C PHE A 188 22.41 -21.46 -4.89
N ARG A 189 22.67 -22.73 -4.58
CA ARG A 189 22.60 -23.85 -5.53
C ARG A 189 22.09 -25.08 -4.79
N ARG A 190 21.01 -25.67 -5.27
CA ARG A 190 20.54 -26.99 -4.84
C ARG A 190 20.46 -27.91 -6.04
N ASP A 191 21.29 -28.94 -6.01
CA ASP A 191 21.29 -30.05 -6.94
C ASP A 191 20.37 -31.15 -6.39
N MET A 192 19.47 -31.67 -7.21
CA MET A 192 18.49 -32.69 -6.83
C MET A 192 18.61 -33.86 -7.80
N ASN A 193 19.15 -34.98 -7.32
CA ASN A 193 19.34 -36.20 -8.10
C ASN A 193 18.02 -36.97 -8.25
N GLY A 194 17.87 -37.70 -9.36
CA GLY A 194 16.64 -38.45 -9.68
C GLY A 194 16.35 -39.65 -8.75
N LEU A 195 17.37 -40.25 -8.15
CA LEU A 195 17.25 -41.33 -7.16
C LEU A 195 17.11 -40.80 -5.73
N THR A 196 17.84 -39.72 -5.39
CA THR A 196 17.84 -39.09 -4.06
C THR A 196 17.94 -37.57 -4.14
N THR A 197 17.12 -36.84 -3.39
CA THR A 197 17.18 -35.37 -3.28
C THR A 197 17.99 -34.89 -2.08
N GLN A 198 18.52 -35.81 -1.27
CA GLN A 198 19.40 -35.50 -0.14
C GLN A 198 20.79 -35.08 -0.61
#